data_AF-A0A7Z0IR20-F1
#
_entry.id   AF-A0A7Z0IR20-F1
#
_cell.length_a   1.000
_cell.length_b   1.000
_cell.length_c   1.000
_cell.angle_alpha   90.00
_cell.angle_beta   90.00
_cell.angle_gamma   90.00
#
_symmetry.space_group_name_H-M   'P 1'
#
loop_
_entity.id
_entity.type
_entity.pdbx_description
1 polymer ?
#
loop_
_entity_poly.entity_id
_entity_poly.type
_entity_poly.pdbx_seq_one_letter_code
_entity_poly.pdbx_strand_id
1 'polypeptide(L)'
;MNTSSEGDRVGLDTPPPSGSGGSTSGGGGSPVGRGPLRSDPRASERVETNTVVDERLLAEWCAEIEADPTRVRTRFPAAAREIGRTPGTSPAPDAERVEDDVRVRLLVALGRGLADDADTLSTELHDLYRFGDADERRAVLLGLGHLEDAIGDRAVDLLHDAMRTNDPRLVAAAMGTYAARLDAAAWRQGVLKCLFVGVPLRLVAGLEPADDPADDELRRMVADYAAERTAAGREVPADALSLLPAPTQTTRES
;
A
#
# COMPACT_ATOMS: atom_id res chain seq x y z
N MET A 1 -7.91 -56.28 -15.33
CA MET A 1 -6.93 -56.55 -14.25
C MET A 1 -6.91 -55.26 -13.41
N ASN A 2 -7.70 -55.04 -12.35
CA ASN A 2 -7.85 -55.75 -11.07
C ASN A 2 -6.47 -56.18 -10.53
N THR A 3 -5.96 -55.76 -9.36
CA THR A 3 -6.56 -55.35 -8.06
C THR A 3 -5.50 -54.66 -7.17
N SER A 4 -5.96 -53.79 -6.23
CA SER A 4 -5.62 -53.61 -4.79
C SER A 4 -4.16 -53.76 -4.26
N SER A 5 -3.67 -53.08 -3.21
CA SER A 5 -4.35 -52.63 -1.98
C SER A 5 -3.57 -51.58 -1.15
N GLU A 6 -4.29 -51.04 -0.15
CA GLU A 6 -3.92 -50.63 1.23
C GLU A 6 -2.76 -49.62 1.46
N GLY A 7 -2.87 -48.55 2.26
CA GLY A 7 -3.82 -48.21 3.33
C GLY A 7 -3.06 -48.05 4.65
N ASP A 8 -2.96 -46.83 5.20
CA ASP A 8 -3.00 -46.64 6.65
C ASP A 8 -3.35 -45.19 7.04
N ARG A 9 -4.13 -45.04 8.12
CA ARG A 9 -4.62 -43.79 8.70
C ARG A 9 -4.32 -43.78 10.20
N VAL A 10 -4.40 -42.57 10.76
CA VAL A 10 -4.86 -42.21 12.13
C VAL A 10 -3.76 -41.69 13.06
N GLY A 11 -4.06 -40.53 13.67
CA GLY A 11 -3.36 -40.01 14.85
C GLY A 11 -3.75 -38.58 15.22
N LEU A 12 -5.04 -38.30 15.41
CA LEU A 12 -5.54 -37.09 16.10
C LEU A 12 -5.41 -37.33 17.61
N ASP A 13 -4.73 -36.45 18.33
CA ASP A 13 -4.65 -36.50 19.79
C ASP A 13 -5.05 -35.15 20.37
N THR A 14 -6.24 -35.11 20.97
CA THR A 14 -6.80 -33.97 21.70
C THR A 14 -7.03 -34.42 23.14
N PRO A 15 -6.51 -33.72 24.15
CA PRO A 15 -6.73 -34.10 25.54
C PRO A 15 -8.12 -33.66 26.07
N PRO A 16 -8.63 -34.33 27.13
CA PRO A 16 -10.02 -34.23 27.59
C PRO A 16 -10.30 -33.06 28.56
N PRO A 17 -11.57 -32.69 28.79
CA PRO A 17 -11.97 -31.68 29.77
C PRO A 17 -12.06 -32.27 31.19
N SER A 18 -11.59 -31.51 32.19
CA SER A 18 -11.79 -31.84 33.61
C SER A 18 -12.92 -30.98 34.18
N GLY A 19 -13.96 -31.64 34.69
CA GLY A 19 -15.09 -31.02 35.37
C GLY A 19 -15.06 -31.18 36.89
N SER A 20 -15.69 -30.19 37.54
CA SER A 20 -16.52 -30.24 38.76
C SER A 20 -15.94 -30.58 40.14
N GLY A 21 -16.31 -29.71 41.09
CA GLY A 21 -16.29 -29.89 42.55
C GLY A 21 -15.79 -28.59 43.18
N GLY A 22 -16.46 -27.87 44.07
CA GLY A 22 -17.59 -28.15 44.95
C GLY A 22 -17.40 -27.24 46.18
N SER A 23 -18.46 -26.58 46.60
CA SER A 23 -18.58 -25.52 47.61
C SER A 23 -17.88 -25.77 48.97
N THR A 24 -17.47 -24.70 49.68
CA THR A 24 -18.14 -24.22 50.92
C THR A 24 -17.40 -23.06 51.64
N SER A 25 -18.22 -22.09 52.07
CA SER A 25 -18.15 -21.23 53.28
C SER A 25 -16.89 -20.42 53.66
N GLY A 26 -17.06 -19.09 53.61
CA GLY A 26 -17.20 -18.29 54.85
C GLY A 26 -15.93 -17.77 55.52
N GLY A 27 -15.72 -16.45 55.44
CA GLY A 27 -14.75 -15.74 56.30
C GLY A 27 -14.57 -14.29 55.87
N GLY A 28 -15.22 -13.37 56.58
CA GLY A 28 -15.12 -11.94 56.33
C GLY A 28 -13.73 -11.36 56.62
N GLY A 29 -13.33 -10.38 55.81
CA GLY A 29 -12.15 -9.56 56.02
C GLY A 29 -12.18 -8.39 55.05
N SER A 30 -12.41 -7.19 55.57
CA SER A 30 -12.47 -5.92 54.85
C SER A 30 -11.25 -5.67 53.95
N PRO A 31 -11.41 -5.00 52.80
CA PRO A 31 -10.29 -4.68 51.91
C PRO A 31 -9.50 -3.49 52.47
N VAL A 32 -8.25 -3.74 52.85
CA VAL A 32 -7.27 -2.66 53.05
C VAL A 32 -6.90 -2.13 51.66
N GLY A 33 -7.17 -0.85 51.43
CA GLY A 33 -7.07 -0.19 50.13
C GLY A 33 -5.71 -0.35 49.45
N ARG A 34 -5.71 -0.93 48.26
CA ARG A 34 -4.71 -0.62 47.23
C ARG A 34 -5.04 0.76 46.69
N GLY A 35 -4.28 1.76 47.11
CA GLY A 35 -4.25 3.05 46.44
C GLY A 35 -3.94 2.85 44.94
N PRO A 36 -4.38 3.77 44.07
CA PRO A 36 -4.15 3.65 42.64
C PRO A 36 -2.65 3.51 42.41
N LEU A 37 -2.26 2.50 41.63
CA LEU A 37 -0.96 2.44 40.99
C LEU A 37 -0.77 3.79 40.31
N ARG A 38 0.12 4.62 40.88
CA ARG A 38 0.58 5.84 40.23
C ARG A 38 1.16 5.39 38.90
N SER A 39 0.40 5.61 37.84
CA SER A 39 0.94 5.64 36.49
C SER A 39 2.12 6.59 36.52
N ASP A 40 3.30 6.06 36.22
CA ASP A 40 4.50 6.87 36.06
C ASP A 40 4.20 7.93 34.98
N PRO A 41 4.15 9.23 35.30
CA PRO A 41 3.82 10.27 34.33
C PRO A 41 4.82 10.30 33.16
N ARG A 42 5.98 9.66 33.30
CA ARG A 42 7.06 9.64 32.31
C ARG A 42 7.02 8.50 31.30
N ALA A 43 6.10 7.54 31.44
CA ALA A 43 5.90 6.49 30.44
C ALA A 43 4.94 6.91 29.32
N SER A 44 4.20 8.01 29.51
CA SER A 44 3.20 8.53 28.57
C SER A 44 3.71 9.67 27.70
N GLU A 45 5.00 10.03 27.81
CA GLU A 45 5.54 11.31 27.31
C GLU A 45 6.59 11.14 26.20
N ARG A 46 6.47 10.10 25.37
CA ARG A 46 7.30 9.92 24.15
C ARG A 46 6.49 9.39 22.96
N VAL A 47 5.49 10.14 22.56
CA VAL A 47 5.15 10.27 21.14
C VAL A 47 5.21 11.76 20.85
N GLU A 48 6.42 12.32 20.85
CA GLU A 48 6.65 13.55 20.10
C GLU A 48 6.45 13.17 18.64
N THR A 49 5.26 13.46 18.12
CA THR A 49 4.96 13.38 16.70
C THR A 49 5.88 14.38 16.00
N ASN A 50 7.03 13.88 15.53
CA ASN A 50 7.99 14.69 14.81
C ASN A 50 7.43 14.92 13.39
N THR A 51 6.55 15.92 13.27
CA THR A 51 6.06 16.43 11.97
C THR A 51 7.14 17.23 11.23
N VAL A 52 8.19 17.63 11.94
CA VAL A 52 9.34 18.35 11.37
C VAL A 52 10.40 17.33 11.01
N VAL A 53 10.74 17.28 9.72
CA VAL A 53 11.82 16.43 9.21
C VAL A 53 13.16 16.89 9.80
N ASP A 54 13.93 15.99 10.39
CA ASP A 54 15.35 16.25 10.67
C ASP A 54 16.13 16.21 9.34
N GLU A 55 16.13 17.35 8.64
CA GLU A 55 16.77 17.50 7.33
C GLU A 55 18.28 17.21 7.35
N ARG A 56 18.95 17.48 8.48
CA ARG A 56 20.37 17.20 8.62
C ARG A 56 20.61 15.70 8.70
N LEU A 57 19.85 15.00 9.55
CA LEU A 57 19.95 13.55 9.68
C LEU A 57 19.58 12.83 8.38
N LEU A 58 18.55 13.31 7.67
CA LEU A 58 18.18 12.79 6.35
C LEU A 58 19.31 12.97 5.33
N ALA A 59 19.94 14.13 5.27
CA ALA A 59 21.10 14.36 4.39
C ALA A 59 22.27 13.41 4.74
N GLU A 60 22.53 13.18 6.03
CA GLU A 60 23.55 12.22 6.49
C GLU A 60 23.22 10.79 6.04
N TRP A 61 21.98 10.34 6.18
CA TRP A 61 21.56 9.00 5.74
C TRP A 61 21.58 8.84 4.22
N CYS A 62 21.18 9.86 3.47
CA CYS A 62 21.30 9.85 2.01
C CYS A 62 22.77 9.69 1.58
N ALA A 63 23.69 10.45 2.18
CA ALA A 63 25.12 10.33 1.88
C ALA A 63 25.69 8.96 2.29
N GLU A 64 25.23 8.40 3.41
CA GLU A 64 25.61 7.06 3.87
C GLU A 64 25.15 5.98 2.87
N ILE A 65 23.89 6.04 2.40
CA ILE A 65 23.35 5.07 1.42
C ILE A 65 24.02 5.21 0.06
N GLU A 66 24.30 6.43 -0.38
CA GLU A 66 24.99 6.66 -1.65
C GLU A 66 26.41 6.08 -1.65
N ALA A 67 27.10 6.12 -0.50
CA ALA A 67 28.42 5.51 -0.32
C ALA A 67 28.38 3.99 -0.06
N ASP A 68 27.35 3.51 0.64
CA ASP A 68 27.13 2.10 0.98
C ASP A 68 25.63 1.75 0.80
N PRO A 69 25.23 1.30 -0.41
CA PRO A 69 23.83 1.00 -0.75
C PRO A 69 23.14 0.05 0.22
N THR A 70 23.87 -0.87 0.85
CA THR A 70 23.32 -1.86 1.78
C THR A 70 22.66 -1.24 3.02
N ARG A 71 22.99 0.02 3.32
CA ARG A 71 22.44 0.78 4.46
C ARG A 71 20.96 1.04 4.32
N VAL A 72 20.44 1.08 3.10
CA VAL A 72 19.01 1.30 2.83
C VAL A 72 18.13 0.31 3.59
N ARG A 73 18.59 -0.94 3.73
CA ARG A 73 17.89 -2.04 4.43
C ARG A 73 17.55 -1.74 5.89
N THR A 74 18.31 -0.84 6.51
CA THR A 74 18.09 -0.41 7.91
C THR A 74 17.52 0.99 8.01
N ARG A 75 17.93 1.91 7.13
CA ARG A 75 17.49 3.31 7.14
C ARG A 75 16.06 3.48 6.66
N PHE A 76 15.68 2.77 5.59
CA PHE A 76 14.35 2.84 4.99
C PHE A 76 13.21 2.48 5.97
N PRO A 77 13.27 1.35 6.71
CA PRO A 77 12.23 1.05 7.70
C PRO A 77 12.27 1.97 8.92
N ALA A 78 13.46 2.49 9.28
CA ALA A 78 13.63 3.38 10.43
C ALA A 78 13.17 4.84 10.16
N ALA A 79 12.97 5.23 8.90
CA ALA A 79 12.68 6.61 8.47
C ALA A 79 11.57 7.28 9.29
N ALA A 80 10.42 6.62 9.45
CA ALA A 80 9.28 7.17 10.18
C ALA A 80 9.58 7.39 11.68
N ARG A 81 10.45 6.56 12.27
CA ARG A 81 10.76 6.64 13.70
C ARG A 81 11.83 7.68 14.00
N GLU A 82 12.84 7.78 13.14
CA GLU A 82 14.05 8.54 13.42
C GLU A 82 14.07 9.93 12.77
N ILE A 83 13.40 10.12 11.63
CA ILE A 83 13.48 11.37 10.86
C ILE A 83 12.18 12.17 10.95
N GLY A 84 11.04 11.55 10.70
CA GLY A 84 9.76 12.24 10.74
C GLY A 84 8.58 11.37 10.37
N ARG A 85 7.42 11.66 10.95
CA ARG A 85 6.18 10.91 10.75
C ARG A 85 4.96 11.82 10.75
N THR A 86 4.08 11.61 9.80
CA THR A 86 2.76 12.21 9.81
C THR A 86 1.91 11.63 10.95
N PRO A 87 1.30 12.47 11.79
CA PRO A 87 0.39 12.02 12.84
C PRO A 87 -0.82 11.26 12.27
N GLY A 88 -1.08 10.08 12.83
CA GLY A 88 -2.23 9.26 12.47
C GLY A 88 -2.09 8.54 11.14
N THR A 89 -3.10 7.73 10.82
CA THR A 89 -3.14 6.93 9.59
C THR A 89 -4.32 7.38 8.73
N SER A 90 -4.10 8.36 7.85
CA SER A 90 -5.11 8.66 6.83
C SER A 90 -5.31 7.44 5.93
N PRO A 91 -6.54 7.02 5.60
CA PRO A 91 -6.76 6.00 4.59
C PRO A 91 -6.74 6.59 3.17
N ALA A 92 -6.68 7.92 3.03
CA ALA A 92 -6.77 8.58 1.72
C ALA A 92 -5.52 8.25 0.86
N PRO A 93 -5.70 7.82 -0.40
CA PRO A 93 -4.59 7.48 -1.30
C PRO A 93 -3.66 8.67 -1.58
N ASP A 94 -4.22 9.88 -1.64
CA ASP A 94 -3.56 11.14 -1.93
C ASP A 94 -3.06 11.88 -0.68
N ALA A 95 -3.15 11.27 0.50
CA ALA A 95 -2.59 11.87 1.70
C ALA A 95 -1.07 12.00 1.57
N GLU A 96 -0.58 13.24 1.61
CA GLU A 96 0.83 13.54 1.78
C GLU A 96 1.31 13.03 3.14
N ARG A 97 2.45 12.35 3.17
CA ARG A 97 3.09 11.92 4.41
C ARG A 97 4.57 12.23 4.41
N VAL A 98 5.02 12.70 5.56
CA VAL A 98 6.43 12.99 5.81
C VAL A 98 7.29 11.76 5.59
N GLU A 99 6.85 10.61 6.10
CA GLU A 99 7.60 9.36 5.97
C GLU A 99 7.68 8.82 4.54
N ASP A 100 6.79 9.22 3.62
CA ASP A 100 6.93 8.88 2.21
C ASP A 100 8.05 9.72 1.58
N ASP A 101 8.04 11.05 1.78
CA ASP A 101 9.06 11.96 1.24
C ASP A 101 10.46 11.54 1.69
N VAL A 102 10.61 11.28 3.00
CA VAL A 102 11.87 10.79 3.58
C VAL A 102 12.31 9.52 2.87
N ARG A 103 11.44 8.52 2.76
CA ARG A 103 11.78 7.23 2.14
C ARG A 103 12.08 7.35 0.65
N VAL A 104 11.32 8.16 -0.10
CA VAL A 104 11.59 8.45 -1.51
C VAL A 104 12.98 9.08 -1.67
N ARG A 105 13.35 10.04 -0.82
CA ARG A 105 14.69 10.65 -0.84
C ARG A 105 15.81 9.63 -0.56
N LEU A 106 15.58 8.69 0.36
CA LEU A 106 16.52 7.57 0.61
C LEU A 106 16.63 6.64 -0.62
N LEU A 107 15.52 6.37 -1.32
CA LEU A 107 15.53 5.57 -2.56
C LEU A 107 16.24 6.29 -3.72
N VAL A 108 16.09 7.60 -3.84
CA VAL A 108 16.85 8.38 -4.83
C VAL A 108 18.35 8.35 -4.51
N ALA A 109 18.74 8.41 -3.23
CA ALA A 109 20.14 8.22 -2.84
C ALA A 109 20.66 6.81 -3.16
N LEU A 110 19.85 5.78 -2.94
CA LEU A 110 20.15 4.40 -3.36
C LEU A 110 20.38 4.33 -4.87
N GLY A 111 19.49 4.94 -5.66
CA GLY A 111 19.60 5.00 -7.12
C GLY A 111 20.89 5.66 -7.59
N ARG A 112 21.35 6.72 -6.92
CA ARG A 112 22.65 7.35 -7.21
C ARG A 112 23.83 6.43 -6.86
N GLY A 113 23.79 5.77 -5.70
CA GLY A 113 24.83 4.83 -5.27
C GLY A 113 24.94 3.57 -6.14
N LEU A 114 23.87 3.24 -6.88
CA LEU A 114 23.78 2.08 -7.78
C LEU A 114 23.52 2.47 -9.24
N ALA A 115 23.92 3.68 -9.66
CA ALA A 115 23.58 4.21 -10.99
C ALA A 115 24.03 3.31 -12.16
N ASP A 116 25.14 2.59 -11.99
CA ASP A 116 25.70 1.66 -12.99
C ASP A 116 25.35 0.18 -12.72
N ASP A 117 24.50 -0.11 -11.72
CA ASP A 117 24.12 -1.46 -11.29
C ASP A 117 22.60 -1.59 -11.08
N ALA A 118 21.89 -1.56 -12.20
CA ALA A 118 20.42 -1.68 -12.23
C ALA A 118 19.90 -3.01 -11.65
N ASP A 119 20.70 -4.08 -11.69
CA ASP A 119 20.27 -5.39 -11.19
C ASP A 119 20.35 -5.44 -9.66
N THR A 120 21.39 -4.85 -9.06
CA THR A 120 21.44 -4.66 -7.60
C THR A 120 20.38 -3.67 -7.14
N LEU A 121 20.17 -2.55 -7.86
CA LEU A 121 19.09 -1.60 -7.53
C LEU A 121 17.73 -2.29 -7.55
N SER A 122 17.46 -3.10 -8.57
CA SER A 122 16.26 -3.92 -8.65
C SER A 122 16.12 -4.82 -7.44
N THR A 123 17.18 -5.56 -7.09
CA THR A 123 17.16 -6.48 -5.94
C THR A 123 16.81 -5.76 -4.63
N GLU A 124 17.44 -4.61 -4.34
CA GLU A 124 17.14 -3.84 -3.13
C GLU A 124 15.69 -3.32 -3.11
N LEU A 125 15.18 -2.79 -4.24
CA LEU A 125 13.79 -2.31 -4.32
C LEU A 125 12.78 -3.44 -4.11
N HIS A 126 13.04 -4.63 -4.69
CA HIS A 126 12.18 -5.79 -4.52
C HIS A 126 12.20 -6.31 -3.09
N ASP A 127 13.36 -6.33 -2.43
CA ASP A 127 13.47 -6.77 -1.04
C ASP A 127 12.76 -5.78 -0.10
N LEU A 128 12.95 -4.47 -0.28
CA LEU A 128 12.24 -3.44 0.49
C LEU A 128 10.72 -3.56 0.32
N TYR A 129 10.25 -3.82 -0.91
CA TYR A 129 8.83 -4.03 -1.16
C TYR A 129 8.30 -5.34 -0.57
N ARG A 130 9.02 -6.44 -0.75
CA ARG A 130 8.57 -7.78 -0.35
C ARG A 130 8.48 -7.92 1.17
N PHE A 131 9.44 -7.35 1.90
CA PHE A 131 9.53 -7.49 3.35
C PHE A 131 8.99 -6.28 4.11
N GLY A 132 8.66 -5.20 3.42
CA GLY A 132 8.11 -3.99 4.03
C GLY A 132 6.62 -4.07 4.38
N ASP A 133 6.21 -3.22 5.31
CA ASP A 133 4.80 -2.98 5.60
C ASP A 133 4.09 -2.19 4.48
N ALA A 134 2.80 -1.91 4.64
CA ALA A 134 2.02 -1.22 3.61
C ALA A 134 2.51 0.22 3.34
N ASP A 135 3.06 0.91 4.33
CA ASP A 135 3.57 2.28 4.17
C ASP A 135 4.95 2.25 3.50
N GLU A 136 5.78 1.26 3.82
CA GLU A 136 7.06 0.99 3.18
C GLU A 136 6.90 0.60 1.71
N ARG A 137 5.99 -0.34 1.41
CA ARG A 137 5.63 -0.72 0.04
C ARG A 137 5.12 0.46 -0.77
N ARG A 138 4.29 1.31 -0.17
CA ARG A 138 3.80 2.53 -0.81
C ARG A 138 4.96 3.46 -1.17
N ALA A 139 5.89 3.68 -0.25
CA ALA A 139 7.04 4.54 -0.52
C ALA A 139 7.96 3.99 -1.62
N VAL A 140 8.12 2.66 -1.73
CA VAL A 140 8.81 2.04 -2.87
C VAL A 140 8.12 2.41 -4.18
N LEU A 141 6.80 2.20 -4.28
CA LEU A 141 6.03 2.50 -5.50
C LEU A 141 6.10 3.99 -5.89
N LEU A 142 5.97 4.90 -4.91
CA LEU A 142 6.13 6.34 -5.13
C LEU A 142 7.55 6.69 -5.62
N GLY A 143 8.57 5.99 -5.12
CA GLY A 143 9.96 6.22 -5.49
C GLY A 143 10.31 5.77 -6.92
N LEU A 144 9.60 4.79 -7.50
CA LEU A 144 9.92 4.24 -8.82
C LEU A 144 9.90 5.30 -9.93
N GLY A 145 9.00 6.29 -9.83
CA GLY A 145 8.95 7.39 -10.79
C GLY A 145 10.22 8.24 -10.83
N HIS A 146 10.93 8.35 -9.71
CA HIS A 146 12.20 9.08 -9.62
C HIS A 146 13.41 8.23 -10.05
N LEU A 147 13.21 6.92 -10.17
CA LEU A 147 14.25 5.94 -10.51
C LEU A 147 14.09 5.37 -11.91
N GLU A 148 13.10 5.86 -12.68
CA GLU A 148 12.65 5.23 -13.92
C GLU A 148 13.75 5.00 -14.96
N ASP A 149 14.69 5.94 -15.07
CA ASP A 149 15.85 5.83 -15.96
C ASP A 149 16.87 4.78 -15.48
N ALA A 150 17.10 4.71 -14.17
CA ALA A 150 18.07 3.79 -13.58
C ALA A 150 17.55 2.35 -13.55
N ILE A 151 16.27 2.16 -13.24
CA ILE A 151 15.66 0.82 -13.09
C ILE A 151 15.12 0.25 -14.40
N GLY A 152 14.76 1.11 -15.37
CA GLY A 152 14.11 0.70 -16.61
C GLY A 152 12.79 -0.02 -16.33
N ASP A 153 12.54 -1.18 -16.95
CA ASP A 153 11.29 -1.94 -16.79
C ASP A 153 11.37 -3.01 -15.66
N ARG A 154 12.48 -3.04 -14.91
CA ARG A 154 12.77 -4.13 -13.96
C ARG A 154 11.83 -4.20 -12.76
N ALA A 155 11.04 -3.17 -12.50
CA ALA A 155 10.11 -3.10 -11.35
C ALA A 155 8.62 -3.07 -11.76
N VAL A 156 8.31 -3.39 -13.03
CA VAL A 156 6.92 -3.42 -13.53
C VAL A 156 6.06 -4.45 -12.79
N ASP A 157 6.66 -5.57 -12.36
CA ASP A 157 5.98 -6.59 -11.58
C ASP A 157 5.53 -6.09 -10.19
N LEU A 158 6.22 -5.11 -9.60
CA LEU A 158 5.78 -4.47 -8.35
C LEU A 158 4.47 -3.69 -8.52
N LEU A 159 4.26 -3.08 -9.70
CA LEU A 159 2.99 -2.42 -10.05
C LEU A 159 1.88 -3.47 -10.20
N HIS A 160 2.19 -4.59 -10.87
CA HIS A 160 1.24 -5.70 -10.99
C HIS A 160 0.85 -6.27 -9.62
N ASP A 161 1.80 -6.45 -8.69
CA ASP A 161 1.48 -6.92 -7.33
C ASP A 161 0.61 -5.92 -6.58
N ALA A 162 0.97 -4.63 -6.62
CA ALA A 162 0.20 -3.57 -5.96
C ALA A 162 -1.27 -3.53 -6.46
N MET A 163 -1.47 -3.68 -7.77
CA MET A 163 -2.81 -3.72 -8.38
C MET A 163 -3.64 -4.97 -7.99
N ARG A 164 -2.99 -6.05 -7.53
CA ARG A 164 -3.70 -7.24 -7.00
C ARG A 164 -4.18 -7.03 -5.56
N THR A 165 -3.67 -6.03 -4.86
CA THR A 165 -4.14 -5.67 -3.52
C THR A 165 -5.49 -4.94 -3.56
N ASN A 166 -6.15 -4.79 -2.42
CA ASN A 166 -7.30 -3.90 -2.25
C ASN A 166 -6.94 -2.67 -1.40
N ASP A 167 -5.65 -2.35 -1.24
CA ASP A 167 -5.22 -1.13 -0.56
C ASP A 167 -5.21 0.04 -1.56
N PRO A 168 -6.15 1.00 -1.46
CA PRO A 168 -6.22 2.12 -2.39
C PRO A 168 -4.93 2.95 -2.43
N ARG A 169 -4.16 2.97 -1.33
CA ARG A 169 -2.92 3.74 -1.24
C ARG A 169 -1.80 3.12 -2.07
N LEU A 170 -1.72 1.78 -2.11
CA LEU A 170 -0.77 1.06 -2.97
C LEU A 170 -1.18 1.14 -4.43
N VAL A 171 -2.47 0.97 -4.73
CA VAL A 171 -2.98 1.08 -6.10
C VAL A 171 -2.71 2.48 -6.68
N ALA A 172 -2.96 3.54 -5.91
CA ALA A 172 -2.67 4.91 -6.35
C ALA A 172 -1.17 5.12 -6.61
N ALA A 173 -0.30 4.66 -5.71
CA ALA A 173 1.15 4.79 -5.89
C ALA A 173 1.65 4.02 -7.12
N ALA A 174 1.11 2.83 -7.39
CA ALA A 174 1.45 2.03 -8.56
C ALA A 174 1.02 2.68 -9.88
N MET A 175 -0.09 3.43 -9.88
CA MET A 175 -0.60 4.15 -11.05
C MET A 175 0.00 5.55 -11.22
N GLY A 176 1.07 5.88 -10.49
CA GLY A 176 1.87 7.10 -10.66
C GLY A 176 2.72 7.10 -11.93
N THR A 177 3.72 7.97 -12.03
CA THR A 177 4.48 8.19 -13.29
C THR A 177 5.13 6.94 -13.87
N TYR A 178 5.63 6.04 -13.02
CA TYR A 178 6.24 4.78 -13.46
C TYR A 178 5.24 3.83 -14.17
N ALA A 179 3.93 4.06 -14.04
CA ALA A 179 2.91 3.32 -14.80
C ALA A 179 3.03 3.49 -16.32
N ALA A 180 3.78 4.48 -16.81
CA ALA A 180 4.13 4.62 -18.22
C ALA A 180 4.92 3.43 -18.78
N ARG A 181 5.50 2.58 -17.91
CA ARG A 181 6.17 1.33 -18.29
C ARG A 181 5.22 0.14 -18.47
N LEU A 182 3.95 0.27 -18.07
CA LEU A 182 2.94 -0.76 -18.28
C LEU A 182 2.58 -0.84 -19.77
N ASP A 183 2.25 -2.05 -20.24
CA ASP A 183 1.55 -2.16 -21.50
C ASP A 183 0.14 -1.55 -21.39
N ALA A 184 -0.43 -1.19 -22.54
CA ALA A 184 -1.71 -0.51 -22.58
C ALA A 184 -2.88 -1.34 -22.01
N ALA A 185 -2.80 -2.68 -22.03
CA ALA A 185 -3.86 -3.51 -21.45
C ALA A 185 -3.77 -3.51 -19.91
N ALA A 186 -2.56 -3.66 -19.37
CA ALA A 186 -2.29 -3.60 -17.93
C ALA A 186 -2.64 -2.22 -17.35
N TRP A 187 -2.28 -1.14 -18.04
CA TRP A 187 -2.61 0.22 -17.61
C TRP A 187 -4.13 0.44 -17.53
N ARG A 188 -4.91 0.02 -18.55
CA ARG A 188 -6.38 0.11 -18.52
C ARG A 188 -7.01 -0.69 -17.38
N GLN A 189 -6.50 -1.88 -17.12
CA GLN A 189 -6.93 -2.68 -15.96
C GLN A 189 -6.60 -1.98 -14.64
N GLY A 190 -5.46 -1.29 -14.57
CA GLY A 190 -5.10 -0.40 -13.47
C GLY A 190 -6.11 0.74 -13.27
N VAL A 191 -6.53 1.41 -14.35
CA VAL A 191 -7.58 2.45 -14.29
C VAL A 191 -8.90 1.89 -13.76
N LEU A 192 -9.36 0.74 -14.25
CA LEU A 192 -10.56 0.09 -13.70
C LEU A 192 -10.38 -0.30 -12.23
N LYS A 193 -9.20 -0.79 -11.86
CA LYS A 193 -8.88 -1.11 -10.47
C LYS A 193 -8.99 0.12 -9.59
N CYS A 194 -8.48 1.27 -10.03
CA CYS A 194 -8.63 2.54 -9.33
C CYS A 194 -10.10 2.88 -9.07
N LEU A 195 -10.94 2.83 -10.10
CA LEU A 195 -12.39 3.06 -9.98
C LEU A 195 -13.05 2.09 -8.99
N PHE A 196 -12.64 0.82 -9.01
CA PHE A 196 -13.19 -0.22 -8.15
C PHE A 196 -12.83 -0.01 -6.67
N VAL A 197 -11.59 0.37 -6.36
CA VAL A 197 -11.12 0.56 -4.97
C VAL A 197 -11.26 2.01 -4.47
N GLY A 198 -11.79 2.92 -5.30
CA GLY A 198 -12.03 4.32 -4.92
C GLY A 198 -10.79 5.21 -4.93
N VAL A 199 -9.79 4.89 -5.78
CA VAL A 199 -8.67 5.79 -6.06
C VAL A 199 -9.13 6.88 -7.03
N PRO A 200 -8.95 8.17 -6.70
CA PRO A 200 -9.25 9.25 -7.62
C PRO A 200 -8.40 9.18 -8.90
N LEU A 201 -9.03 9.25 -10.07
CA LEU A 201 -8.36 9.10 -11.35
C LEU A 201 -7.40 10.24 -11.69
N ARG A 202 -7.51 11.40 -11.02
CA ARG A 202 -6.50 12.48 -11.09
C ARG A 202 -5.09 12.05 -10.65
N LEU A 203 -4.98 10.93 -9.91
CA LEU A 203 -3.70 10.37 -9.46
C LEU A 203 -3.08 9.41 -10.49
N VAL A 204 -3.82 9.03 -11.53
CA VAL A 204 -3.34 8.12 -12.57
C VAL A 204 -2.53 8.91 -13.59
N ALA A 205 -1.25 8.57 -13.73
CA ALA A 205 -0.39 9.18 -14.74
C ALA A 205 -0.78 8.72 -16.16
N GLY A 206 -0.75 9.66 -17.11
CA GLY A 206 -1.05 9.41 -18.51
C GLY A 206 -2.55 9.25 -18.83
N LEU A 207 -3.44 9.52 -17.87
CA LEU A 207 -4.87 9.57 -18.13
C LEU A 207 -5.22 10.95 -18.70
N GLU A 208 -5.37 11.02 -20.02
CA GLU A 208 -5.83 12.21 -20.71
C GLU A 208 -7.34 12.45 -20.50
N PRO A 209 -7.82 13.70 -20.65
CA PRO A 209 -9.25 14.00 -20.57
C PRO A 209 -10.08 13.22 -21.61
N ALA A 210 -11.36 13.03 -21.32
CA ALA A 210 -12.27 12.23 -22.15
C ALA A 210 -12.45 12.68 -23.61
N ASP A 211 -12.00 13.90 -23.94
CA ASP A 211 -12.02 14.44 -25.29
C ASP A 211 -10.88 13.88 -26.17
N ASP A 212 -9.96 13.08 -25.62
CA ASP A 212 -8.96 12.35 -26.41
C ASP A 212 -9.59 11.08 -27.03
N PRO A 213 -9.71 11.00 -28.37
CA PRO A 213 -10.23 9.81 -29.04
C PRO A 213 -9.33 8.58 -28.88
N ALA A 214 -8.10 8.69 -28.37
CA ALA A 214 -7.08 7.64 -28.42
C ALA A 214 -7.38 6.37 -27.60
N ASP A 215 -8.34 6.36 -26.66
CA ASP A 215 -8.62 5.16 -25.86
C ASP A 215 -10.10 4.70 -25.80
N ASP A 216 -10.63 4.30 -26.96
CA ASP A 216 -11.97 3.69 -27.08
C ASP A 216 -12.15 2.43 -26.23
N GLU A 217 -11.10 1.63 -26.06
CA GLU A 217 -11.17 0.39 -25.28
C GLU A 217 -11.34 0.69 -23.79
N LEU A 218 -10.61 1.68 -23.25
CA LEU A 218 -10.83 2.13 -21.87
C LEU A 218 -12.26 2.63 -21.69
N ARG A 219 -12.79 3.44 -22.62
CA ARG A 219 -14.18 3.94 -22.54
C ARG A 219 -15.19 2.80 -22.53
N ARG A 220 -15.03 1.82 -23.40
CA ARG A 220 -15.88 0.62 -23.44
C ARG A 220 -15.84 -0.13 -22.10
N MET A 221 -14.64 -0.36 -21.56
CA MET A 221 -14.43 -1.00 -20.27
C MET A 221 -15.08 -0.24 -19.11
N VAL A 222 -14.98 1.10 -19.10
CA VAL A 222 -15.62 1.95 -18.09
C VAL A 222 -17.15 1.94 -18.23
N ALA A 223 -17.67 1.86 -19.45
CA ALA A 223 -19.11 1.75 -19.69
C ALA A 223 -19.66 0.42 -19.17
N ASP A 224 -18.96 -0.70 -19.40
CA ASP A 224 -19.31 -2.00 -18.85
C ASP A 224 -19.31 -1.97 -17.31
N TYR A 225 -18.28 -1.38 -16.71
CA TYR A 225 -18.20 -1.18 -15.25
C TYR A 225 -19.39 -0.35 -14.71
N ALA A 226 -19.73 0.77 -15.36
CA ALA A 226 -20.84 1.62 -14.95
C ALA A 226 -22.20 0.90 -15.08
N ALA A 227 -22.38 0.11 -16.14
CA ALA A 227 -23.58 -0.71 -16.34
C ALA A 227 -23.72 -1.78 -15.25
N GLU A 228 -22.62 -2.48 -14.91
CA GLU A 228 -22.61 -3.48 -13.83
C GLU A 228 -22.92 -2.86 -12.46
N ARG A 229 -22.34 -1.70 -12.15
CA ARG A 229 -22.64 -0.94 -10.93
C ARG A 229 -24.13 -0.58 -10.84
N THR A 230 -24.66 -0.03 -11.93
CA THR A 230 -26.07 0.38 -12.02
C THR A 230 -27.02 -0.81 -11.89
N ALA A 231 -26.75 -1.92 -12.58
CA ALA A 231 -27.54 -3.14 -12.49
C ALA A 231 -27.55 -3.74 -11.06
N ALA A 232 -26.46 -3.52 -10.31
CA ALA A 232 -26.36 -3.90 -8.90
C ALA A 232 -26.98 -2.86 -7.94
N GLY A 233 -27.60 -1.78 -8.43
CA GLY A 233 -28.17 -0.70 -7.61
C GLY A 233 -27.12 0.14 -6.87
N ARG A 234 -25.87 0.15 -7.35
CA ARG A 234 -24.76 0.89 -6.75
C ARG A 234 -24.44 2.14 -7.56
N GLU A 235 -24.06 3.21 -6.87
CA GLU A 235 -23.69 4.48 -7.52
C GLU A 235 -22.46 4.31 -8.43
N VAL A 236 -22.47 5.00 -9.57
CA VAL A 236 -21.32 5.07 -10.49
C VAL A 236 -20.42 6.22 -10.06
N PRO A 237 -19.11 6.00 -9.84
CA PRO A 237 -18.18 7.06 -9.46
C PRO A 237 -18.14 8.22 -10.46
N ALA A 238 -18.02 9.46 -9.97
CA ALA A 238 -17.90 10.65 -10.83
C ALA A 238 -16.74 10.56 -11.83
N ASP A 239 -15.60 10.03 -11.40
CA ASP A 239 -14.44 9.81 -12.26
C ASP A 239 -14.72 8.83 -13.41
N ALA A 240 -15.58 7.82 -13.19
CA ALA A 240 -16.01 6.92 -14.27
C ALA A 240 -16.90 7.67 -15.26
N LEU A 241 -17.85 8.48 -14.75
CA LEU A 241 -18.73 9.29 -15.60
C LEU A 241 -17.95 10.31 -16.43
N SER A 242 -16.86 10.89 -15.88
CA SER A 242 -16.04 11.85 -16.63
C SER A 242 -15.33 11.25 -17.83
N LEU A 243 -15.14 9.92 -17.88
CA LEU A 243 -14.54 9.21 -19.01
C LEU A 243 -15.56 8.77 -20.07
N LEU A 244 -16.85 8.86 -19.78
CA LEU A 244 -17.92 8.46 -20.69
C LEU A 244 -18.38 9.66 -21.52
N PRO A 245 -18.80 9.43 -22.79
CA PRO A 245 -19.41 10.48 -23.56
C PRO A 245 -20.64 11.02 -22.84
N ALA A 246 -20.86 12.33 -22.93
CA ALA A 246 -22.05 12.96 -22.36
C ALA A 246 -23.31 12.24 -22.89
N PRO A 247 -24.30 11.97 -22.02
CA PRO A 247 -25.53 11.35 -22.47
C PRO A 247 -26.17 12.23 -23.54
N THR A 248 -26.35 11.68 -24.75
CA THR A 248 -27.09 12.34 -25.81
C THR A 248 -28.51 12.57 -25.30
N GLN A 249 -28.87 13.84 -25.09
CA GLN A 249 -30.25 14.20 -24.77
C GLN A 249 -31.12 13.73 -25.93
N THR A 250 -31.78 12.59 -25.75
CA THR A 250 -32.76 12.12 -26.72
C THR A 250 -34.01 12.95 -26.45
N THR A 251 -34.20 14.01 -27.22
CA THR A 251 -35.45 14.77 -27.26
C THR A 251 -36.56 13.79 -27.59
N ARG A 252 -37.32 13.34 -26.58
CA ARG A 252 -38.59 12.66 -26.82
C ARG A 252 -39.56 13.74 -27.30
N GLU A 253 -39.64 13.93 -28.62
CA GLU A 253 -40.76 14.63 -29.22
C GLU A 253 -42.04 13.85 -28.89
N SER A 254 -43.00 14.56 -28.31
CA SER A 254 -44.33 14.06 -27.92
C SER A 254 -45.33 14.21 -29.05
#